data_AF-A0A970KIU9-F1
#
_entry.id   AF-A0A970KIU9-F1
#
_cell.length_a   1.000
_cell.length_b   1.000
_cell.length_c   1.000
_cell.angle_alpha   90.00
_cell.angle_beta   90.00
_cell.angle_gamma   90.00
#
_symmetry.space_group_name_H-M   'P 1'
#
loop_
_entity.id
_entity.type
_entity.pdbx_description
1 polymer ?
#
loop_
_entity_poly.entity_id
_entity_poly.type
_entity_poly.pdbx_seq_one_letter_code
_entity_poly.pdbx_strand_id
1 'polypeptide(L)'
;MKTDKLFGLFFLPPVISALLGNLSMGFITAGLTGLLWGAGSGSLFISITTVILMVFTGNINMEIFFIYTFSLAYLIKEEYLFREIKREYLYGFFFLFSILLIPLWKKLLEFTPVNILNELNISGQLLPFAGLIIFLIKGSLLIKGSCQFREYLEHLLLFICSAAALQGSISSIILCLVASIALRLTAYLKIREFFRIFPVDGINSSSLVFLNLFLAVFVSGRILPPPFAAGYPILIISQFLFRDMKELPLFELVYTAVFLGMAAGKAGLLV
;
A
#
# COMPACT_ATOMS: atom_id res chain seq x y z
N MET A 1 6.46 12.57 14.45
CA MET A 1 7.42 12.12 13.43
C MET A 1 6.90 11.01 12.50
N LYS A 2 6.38 9.85 12.95
CA LYS A 2 5.71 8.86 12.04
C LYS A 2 4.22 9.16 11.79
N THR A 3 3.50 9.73 12.76
CA THR A 3 2.09 10.14 12.62
C THR A 3 1.89 11.21 11.55
N ASP A 4 2.85 12.12 11.39
CA ASP A 4 2.79 13.17 10.38
C ASP A 4 2.91 12.58 8.95
N LYS A 5 3.57 11.42 8.81
CA LYS A 5 3.68 10.68 7.54
C LYS A 5 2.38 9.95 7.19
N LEU A 6 1.68 9.38 8.18
CA LEU A 6 0.35 8.80 7.99
C LEU A 6 -0.65 9.86 7.54
N PHE A 7 -0.69 10.98 8.26
CA PHE A 7 -1.55 12.10 7.91
C PHE A 7 -1.25 12.62 6.50
N GLY A 8 0.04 12.82 6.18
CA GLY A 8 0.45 13.20 4.83
C GLY A 8 -0.07 12.23 3.76
N LEU A 9 0.09 10.92 3.96
CA LEU A 9 -0.30 9.90 2.98
C LEU A 9 -1.81 9.86 2.72
N PHE A 10 -2.65 9.98 3.76
CA PHE A 10 -4.10 9.88 3.60
C PHE A 10 -4.82 11.22 3.41
N PHE A 11 -4.13 12.35 3.57
CA PHE A 11 -4.70 13.67 3.40
C PHE A 11 -4.24 14.34 2.10
N LEU A 12 -2.92 14.34 1.83
CA LEU A 12 -2.36 15.14 0.73
C LEU A 12 -2.78 14.62 -0.67
N PRO A 13 -2.68 13.30 -0.98
CA PRO A 13 -3.11 12.79 -2.28
C PRO A 13 -4.60 13.03 -2.56
N PRO A 14 -5.56 12.75 -1.64
CA PRO A 14 -6.96 13.10 -1.85
C PRO A 14 -7.20 14.59 -2.10
N VAL A 15 -6.55 15.49 -1.35
CA VAL A 15 -6.69 16.94 -1.54
C VAL A 15 -6.18 17.37 -2.92
N ILE A 16 -4.99 16.93 -3.31
CA ILE A 16 -4.42 17.24 -4.64
C ILE A 16 -5.34 16.68 -5.73
N SER A 17 -5.81 15.44 -5.56
CA SER A 17 -6.70 14.81 -6.53
C SER A 17 -8.06 15.52 -6.63
N ALA A 18 -8.59 16.04 -5.52
CA ALA A 18 -9.80 16.86 -5.50
C ALA A 18 -9.63 18.18 -6.23
N LEU A 19 -8.50 18.88 -6.04
CA LEU A 19 -8.16 20.11 -6.78
C LEU A 19 -8.06 19.86 -8.29
N LEU A 20 -7.67 18.63 -8.66
CA LEU A 20 -7.58 18.17 -10.04
C LEU A 20 -8.90 17.55 -10.57
N GLY A 21 -9.98 17.58 -9.77
CA GLY A 21 -11.32 17.14 -10.18
C GLY A 21 -11.62 15.65 -10.01
N ASN A 22 -10.77 14.87 -9.34
CA ASN A 22 -10.97 13.42 -9.17
C ASN A 22 -10.64 12.92 -7.75
N LEU A 23 -11.42 13.32 -6.75
CA LEU A 23 -11.19 12.99 -5.33
C LEU A 23 -10.97 11.47 -5.06
N SER A 24 -11.73 10.59 -5.72
CA SER A 24 -11.69 9.14 -5.46
C SER A 24 -10.34 8.52 -5.80
N MET A 25 -9.69 9.00 -6.86
CA MET A 25 -8.37 8.52 -7.27
C MET A 25 -7.30 8.80 -6.20
N GLY A 26 -7.34 9.96 -5.56
CA GLY A 26 -6.44 10.28 -4.46
C GLY A 26 -6.60 9.33 -3.27
N PHE A 27 -7.83 8.88 -2.98
CA PHE A 27 -8.07 7.88 -1.94
C PHE A 27 -7.56 6.48 -2.33
N ILE A 28 -7.87 6.04 -3.56
CA ILE A 28 -7.48 4.71 -4.04
C ILE A 28 -5.94 4.60 -4.08
N THR A 29 -5.26 5.61 -4.64
CA THR A 29 -3.79 5.63 -4.71
C THR A 29 -3.14 5.68 -3.32
N ALA A 30 -3.68 6.47 -2.38
CA ALA A 30 -3.22 6.48 -1.00
C ALA A 30 -3.44 5.11 -0.30
N GLY A 31 -4.58 4.46 -0.55
CA GLY A 31 -4.90 3.13 -0.04
C GLY A 31 -3.95 2.06 -0.56
N LEU A 32 -3.73 2.00 -1.88
CA LEU A 32 -2.77 1.07 -2.52
C LEU A 32 -1.35 1.30 -1.99
N THR A 33 -0.92 2.57 -1.92
CA THR A 33 0.40 2.91 -1.39
C THR A 33 0.53 2.51 0.08
N GLY A 34 -0.49 2.76 0.90
CA GLY A 34 -0.50 2.41 2.32
C GLY A 34 -0.44 0.90 2.57
N LEU A 35 -1.10 0.10 1.75
CA LEU A 35 -1.07 -1.37 1.83
C LEU A 35 0.23 -1.97 1.32
N LEU A 36 0.72 -1.51 0.18
CA LEU A 36 1.89 -2.10 -0.49
C LEU A 36 3.21 -1.55 0.05
N TRP A 37 3.30 -0.24 0.26
CA TRP A 37 4.53 0.45 0.68
C TRP A 37 4.53 0.84 2.16
N GLY A 38 3.38 1.30 2.65
CA GLY A 38 3.20 1.86 3.98
C GLY A 38 3.60 3.34 4.11
N ALA A 39 3.65 3.86 5.34
CA ALA A 39 3.95 5.28 5.63
C ALA A 39 5.46 5.62 5.62
N GLY A 40 6.25 4.89 4.83
CA GLY A 40 7.71 5.05 4.72
C GLY A 40 8.14 6.26 3.88
N SER A 41 9.45 6.48 3.76
CA SER A 41 9.99 7.42 2.76
C SER A 41 9.54 7.01 1.36
N GLY A 42 9.14 7.98 0.53
CA GLY A 42 8.67 7.72 -0.83
C GLY A 42 7.17 7.46 -0.97
N SER A 43 6.40 7.28 0.11
CA SER A 43 4.95 7.05 0.02
C SER A 43 4.21 8.22 -0.66
N LEU A 44 4.51 9.45 -0.24
CA LEU A 44 3.97 10.66 -0.87
C LEU A 44 4.38 10.79 -2.34
N PHE A 45 5.63 10.42 -2.66
CA PHE A 45 6.10 10.41 -4.04
C PHE A 45 5.25 9.44 -4.88
N ILE A 46 5.07 8.19 -4.43
CA ILE A 46 4.25 7.20 -5.15
C ILE A 46 2.83 7.75 -5.37
N SER A 47 2.15 8.15 -4.30
CA SER A 47 0.73 8.53 -4.38
C SER A 47 0.51 9.81 -5.21
N ILE A 48 1.26 10.88 -4.92
CA ILE A 48 1.04 12.18 -5.58
C ILE A 48 1.47 12.13 -7.04
N THR A 49 2.62 11.52 -7.35
CA THR A 49 3.09 11.39 -8.74
C THR A 49 2.10 10.58 -9.56
N THR A 50 1.57 9.47 -9.00
CA THR A 50 0.56 8.64 -9.67
C THR A 50 -0.71 9.44 -9.96
N VAL A 51 -1.23 10.19 -8.98
CA VAL A 51 -2.42 11.03 -9.14
C VAL A 51 -2.22 12.08 -10.25
N ILE A 52 -1.10 12.81 -10.21
CA ILE A 52 -0.82 13.87 -11.18
C ILE A 52 -0.68 13.28 -12.58
N LEU A 53 0.13 12.22 -12.74
CA LEU A 53 0.29 11.56 -14.03
C LEU A 53 -1.07 11.11 -14.57
N MET A 54 -1.88 10.41 -13.77
CA MET A 54 -3.19 9.93 -14.19
C MET A 54 -4.11 11.05 -14.68
N VAL A 55 -4.28 12.11 -13.89
CA VAL A 55 -5.15 13.23 -14.26
C VAL A 55 -4.68 13.85 -15.57
N PHE A 56 -3.38 14.17 -15.66
CA PHE A 56 -2.88 14.91 -16.80
C PHE A 56 -2.75 14.06 -18.06
N THR A 57 -2.72 12.72 -17.96
CA THR A 57 -2.75 11.81 -19.12
C THR A 57 -4.16 11.32 -19.46
N GLY A 58 -5.22 11.89 -18.87
CA GLY A 58 -6.60 11.58 -19.25
C GLY A 58 -7.17 10.31 -18.60
N ASN A 59 -6.64 9.90 -17.44
CA ASN A 59 -7.11 8.77 -16.64
C ASN A 59 -7.08 7.41 -17.36
N ILE A 60 -6.12 7.20 -18.27
CA ILE A 60 -6.09 6.02 -19.16
C ILE A 60 -5.88 4.70 -18.39
N ASN A 61 -4.92 4.63 -17.45
CA ASN A 61 -4.66 3.42 -16.67
C ASN A 61 -3.85 3.73 -15.39
N MET A 62 -4.43 3.47 -14.22
CA MET A 62 -3.81 3.83 -12.93
C MET A 62 -2.65 2.90 -12.57
N GLU A 63 -2.80 1.63 -12.94
CA GLU A 63 -1.90 0.53 -12.59
C GLU A 63 -0.52 0.76 -13.21
N ILE A 64 -0.45 1.22 -14.46
CA ILE A 64 0.82 1.57 -15.13
C ILE A 64 1.58 2.62 -14.33
N PHE A 65 0.92 3.73 -13.98
CA PHE A 65 1.57 4.82 -13.26
C PHE A 65 1.91 4.44 -11.83
N PHE A 66 1.06 3.64 -11.20
CA PHE A 66 1.33 3.12 -9.87
C PHE A 66 2.56 2.20 -9.88
N ILE A 67 2.64 1.24 -10.80
CA ILE A 67 3.80 0.34 -10.95
C ILE A 67 5.06 1.15 -11.28
N TYR A 68 4.97 2.11 -12.20
CA TYR A 68 6.09 2.98 -12.55
C TYR A 68 6.65 3.74 -11.34
N THR A 69 5.80 4.45 -10.60
CA THR A 69 6.22 5.24 -9.45
C THR A 69 6.68 4.36 -8.28
N PHE A 70 6.05 3.21 -8.09
CA PHE A 70 6.44 2.20 -7.10
C PHE A 70 7.85 1.66 -7.39
N SER A 71 8.14 1.33 -8.65
CA SER A 71 9.46 0.82 -9.05
C SER A 71 10.55 1.87 -8.93
N LEU A 72 10.28 3.12 -9.30
CA LEU A 72 11.20 4.21 -9.02
C LEU A 72 11.44 4.39 -7.52
N ALA A 73 10.38 4.31 -6.71
CA ALA A 73 10.52 4.46 -5.27
C ALA A 73 11.36 3.35 -4.64
N TYR A 74 11.20 2.12 -5.15
CA TYR A 74 12.00 0.96 -4.77
C TYR A 74 13.48 1.15 -5.15
N LEU A 75 13.78 1.54 -6.40
CA LEU A 75 15.15 1.79 -6.85
C LEU A 75 15.87 2.88 -6.03
N ILE A 76 15.15 3.93 -5.63
CA ILE A 76 15.68 4.98 -4.74
C ILE A 76 15.91 4.44 -3.32
N LYS A 77 14.99 3.61 -2.80
CA LYS A 77 15.07 3.08 -1.44
C LYS A 77 16.24 2.10 -1.26
N GLU A 78 16.49 1.26 -2.26
CA GLU A 78 17.57 0.26 -2.25
C GLU A 78 18.92 0.84 -2.71
N GLU A 79 19.01 2.16 -2.92
CA GLU A 79 20.24 2.87 -3.32
C GLU A 79 20.88 2.33 -4.61
N TYR A 80 20.06 1.75 -5.49
CA TYR A 80 20.49 1.38 -6.84
C TYR A 80 20.76 2.62 -7.71
N LEU A 81 20.11 3.74 -7.38
CA LEU A 81 20.29 5.03 -8.07
C LEU A 81 21.05 6.00 -7.16
N PHE A 82 22.22 6.45 -7.62
CA PHE A 82 23.04 7.53 -7.02
C PHE A 82 23.20 7.44 -5.49
N ARG A 83 24.02 6.48 -5.03
CA ARG A 83 24.30 6.20 -3.60
C ARG A 83 24.71 7.42 -2.76
N GLU A 84 25.30 8.43 -3.38
CA GLU A 84 25.85 9.60 -2.68
C GLU A 84 24.81 10.73 -2.47
N ILE A 85 23.65 10.67 -3.14
CA ILE A 85 22.63 11.71 -3.07
C ILE A 85 21.58 11.35 -2.01
N LYS A 86 21.19 12.31 -1.17
CA LYS A 86 20.11 12.08 -0.19
C LYS A 86 18.82 11.70 -0.91
N ARG A 87 18.19 10.61 -0.46
CA ARG A 87 16.96 10.04 -1.04
C ARG A 87 15.82 11.06 -1.21
N GLU A 88 15.68 12.02 -0.31
CA GLU A 88 14.66 13.08 -0.39
C GLU A 88 14.80 13.93 -1.66
N TYR A 89 16.03 14.27 -2.06
CA TYR A 89 16.28 15.00 -3.31
C TYR A 89 16.00 14.12 -4.53
N LEU A 90 16.32 12.82 -4.46
CA LEU A 90 16.00 11.89 -5.54
C LEU A 90 14.49 11.77 -5.75
N TYR A 91 13.70 11.61 -4.69
CA TYR A 91 12.23 11.62 -4.81
C TYR A 91 11.70 12.92 -5.43
N GLY A 92 12.23 14.07 -5.02
CA GLY A 92 11.85 15.37 -5.60
C GLY A 92 12.27 15.52 -7.06
N PHE A 93 13.46 15.07 -7.43
CA PHE A 93 13.96 15.08 -8.81
C PHE A 93 13.12 14.19 -9.71
N PHE A 94 12.89 12.93 -9.32
CA PHE A 94 12.09 11.99 -10.11
C PHE A 94 10.61 12.41 -10.17
N PHE A 95 10.10 13.11 -9.16
CA PHE A 95 8.77 13.73 -9.21
C PHE A 95 8.69 14.76 -10.35
N LEU A 96 9.60 15.74 -10.35
CA LEU A 96 9.64 16.77 -11.39
C LEU A 96 9.87 16.16 -12.77
N PHE A 97 10.80 15.21 -12.87
CA PHE A 97 11.09 14.52 -14.13
C PHE A 97 9.87 13.77 -14.67
N SER A 98 9.13 13.06 -13.82
CA SER A 98 7.90 12.35 -14.22
C SER A 98 6.85 13.32 -14.77
N ILE A 99 6.67 14.48 -14.13
CA ILE A 99 5.71 15.50 -14.55
C ILE A 99 6.14 16.14 -15.88
N LEU A 100 7.42 16.47 -16.05
CA LEU A 100 7.93 17.03 -17.30
C LEU A 100 7.75 16.07 -18.49
N LEU A 101 7.71 14.76 -18.23
CA LEU A 101 7.48 13.72 -19.23
C LEU A 101 6.01 13.42 -19.50
N ILE A 102 5.04 14.15 -18.92
CA ILE A 102 3.61 13.96 -19.22
C ILE A 102 3.30 13.92 -20.74
N PRO A 103 3.85 14.82 -21.59
CA PRO A 103 3.59 14.76 -23.03
C PRO A 103 4.09 13.46 -23.67
N LEU A 104 5.21 12.92 -23.17
CA LEU A 104 5.75 11.64 -23.63
C LEU A 104 4.85 10.48 -23.17
N TRP A 105 4.40 10.51 -21.91
CA TRP A 105 3.46 9.52 -21.38
C TRP A 105 2.16 9.47 -22.19
N LYS A 106 1.58 10.61 -22.56
CA LYS A 106 0.40 10.65 -23.44
C LYS A 106 0.64 9.90 -24.75
N LYS A 107 1.75 10.21 -25.44
CA LYS A 107 2.11 9.53 -26.69
C LYS A 107 2.29 8.03 -26.49
N LEU A 108 3.03 7.61 -25.46
CA LEU A 108 3.25 6.19 -25.18
C LEU A 108 1.94 5.43 -24.93
N LEU A 109 1.02 6.03 -24.19
CA LEU A 109 -0.29 5.44 -23.91
C LEU A 109 -1.18 5.37 -25.15
N GLU A 110 -1.14 6.38 -26.04
CA GLU A 110 -1.84 6.34 -27.34
C GLU A 110 -1.35 5.19 -28.24
N PHE A 111 -0.07 4.84 -28.17
CA PHE A 111 0.50 3.70 -28.91
C PHE A 111 0.29 2.35 -28.23
N THR A 112 -0.17 2.33 -26.98
CA THR A 112 -0.36 1.08 -26.24
C THR A 112 -1.65 0.39 -26.68
N PRO A 113 -1.60 -0.89 -27.13
CA PRO A 113 -2.79 -1.62 -27.51
C PRO A 113 -3.82 -1.67 -26.37
N VAL A 114 -5.09 -1.40 -26.70
CA VAL A 114 -6.20 -1.38 -25.72
C VAL A 114 -6.31 -2.70 -24.97
N ASN A 115 -6.03 -3.83 -25.62
CA ASN A 115 -6.03 -5.14 -24.97
C ASN A 115 -5.04 -5.21 -23.81
N ILE A 116 -3.84 -4.63 -23.95
CA ILE A 116 -2.82 -4.60 -22.90
C ILE A 116 -3.26 -3.67 -21.75
N LEU A 117 -3.87 -2.52 -22.07
CA LEU A 117 -4.43 -1.61 -21.07
C LEU A 117 -5.56 -2.27 -20.26
N ASN A 118 -6.41 -3.07 -20.91
CA ASN A 118 -7.47 -3.81 -20.25
C ASN A 118 -6.91 -4.93 -19.36
N GLU A 119 -5.93 -5.71 -19.84
CA GLU A 119 -5.25 -6.72 -19.04
C GLU A 119 -4.57 -6.13 -17.81
N LEU A 120 -3.96 -4.94 -17.94
CA LEU A 120 -3.37 -4.20 -16.84
C LEU A 120 -4.43 -3.73 -15.83
N ASN A 121 -5.54 -3.16 -16.30
CA ASN A 121 -6.64 -2.75 -15.43
C ASN A 121 -7.23 -3.94 -14.65
N ILE A 122 -7.43 -5.08 -15.32
CA ILE A 122 -7.85 -6.33 -14.67
C ILE A 122 -6.81 -6.79 -13.65
N SER A 123 -5.51 -6.72 -13.99
CA SER A 123 -4.44 -7.07 -13.06
C SER A 123 -4.38 -6.16 -11.83
N GLY A 124 -4.82 -4.91 -11.97
CA GLY A 124 -4.95 -3.94 -10.88
C GLY A 124 -5.83 -4.44 -9.74
N GLN A 125 -6.83 -5.27 -10.05
CA GLN A 125 -7.72 -5.88 -9.05
C GLN A 125 -6.97 -6.84 -8.10
N LEU A 126 -5.79 -7.34 -8.49
CA LEU A 126 -4.95 -8.18 -7.64
C LEU A 126 -3.89 -7.39 -6.84
N LEU A 127 -3.68 -6.11 -7.12
CA LEU A 127 -2.75 -5.28 -6.33
C LEU A 127 -3.18 -5.19 -4.84
N PRO A 128 -4.48 -5.00 -4.50
CA PRO A 128 -4.92 -5.11 -3.10
C PRO A 128 -4.63 -6.47 -2.49
N PHE A 129 -4.69 -7.55 -3.27
CA PHE A 129 -4.38 -8.90 -2.80
C PHE A 129 -2.90 -9.03 -2.40
N ALA A 130 -1.97 -8.50 -3.20
CA ALA A 130 -0.56 -8.39 -2.80
C ALA A 130 -0.40 -7.57 -1.51
N GLY A 131 -1.16 -6.50 -1.35
CA GLY A 131 -1.19 -5.67 -0.14
C GLY A 131 -1.63 -6.42 1.11
N LEU A 132 -2.62 -7.31 0.99
CA LEU A 132 -3.05 -8.17 2.08
C LEU A 132 -1.95 -9.16 2.49
N ILE A 133 -1.27 -9.78 1.52
CA ILE A 133 -0.15 -10.69 1.80
C ILE A 133 1.00 -9.93 2.45
N ILE A 134 1.36 -8.74 1.93
CA ILE A 134 2.39 -7.88 2.52
C ILE A 134 2.05 -7.51 3.97
N PHE A 135 0.78 -7.16 4.24
CA PHE A 135 0.30 -6.87 5.59
C PHE A 135 0.49 -8.06 6.54
N LEU A 136 0.15 -9.26 6.09
CA LEU A 136 0.29 -10.51 6.84
C LEU A 136 1.76 -10.80 7.18
N ILE A 137 2.65 -10.76 6.18
CA ILE A 137 4.09 -11.01 6.35
C ILE A 137 4.69 -9.99 7.31
N LYS A 138 4.42 -8.70 7.09
CA LYS A 138 4.94 -7.62 7.95
C LYS A 138 4.41 -7.72 9.38
N GLY A 139 3.13 -8.08 9.55
CA GLY A 139 2.55 -8.34 10.85
C GLY A 139 3.27 -9.47 11.59
N SER A 140 3.56 -10.58 10.90
CA SER A 140 4.33 -11.70 11.45
C SER A 140 5.76 -11.36 11.83
N LEU A 141 6.46 -10.59 10.99
CA LEU A 141 7.81 -10.10 11.28
C LEU A 141 7.83 -9.25 12.56
N LEU A 142 6.86 -8.33 12.70
CA LEU A 142 6.73 -7.48 13.88
C LEU A 142 6.43 -8.29 15.16
N ILE A 143 5.64 -9.35 15.06
CA ILE A 143 5.34 -10.23 16.21
C ILE A 143 6.59 -11.01 16.64
N LYS A 144 7.41 -11.50 15.70
CA LYS A 144 8.61 -12.31 15.98
C LYS A 144 9.82 -11.48 16.46
N GLY A 145 10.03 -10.28 15.91
CA GLY A 145 11.26 -9.51 16.06
C GLY A 145 11.43 -8.71 17.37
N SER A 146 10.89 -9.18 18.50
CA SER A 146 10.63 -8.38 19.72
C SER A 146 9.59 -7.29 19.46
N CYS A 147 8.32 -7.70 19.44
CA CYS A 147 7.18 -6.82 19.14
C CYS A 147 7.18 -5.57 20.03
N GLN A 148 7.56 -4.43 19.44
CA GLN A 148 7.22 -3.14 20.02
C GLN A 148 5.74 -2.91 19.72
N PHE A 149 4.88 -3.14 20.71
CA PHE A 149 3.41 -3.02 20.57
C PHE A 149 2.96 -1.74 19.84
N ARG A 150 3.69 -0.63 20.04
CA ARG A 150 3.47 0.61 19.30
C ARG A 150 3.63 0.46 17.79
N GLU A 151 4.69 -0.19 17.33
CA GLU A 151 4.93 -0.42 15.89
C GLU A 151 3.89 -1.36 15.29
N TYR A 152 3.44 -2.35 16.08
CA TYR A 152 2.34 -3.23 15.70
C TYR A 152 1.01 -2.48 15.59
N LEU A 153 0.69 -1.61 16.56
CA LEU A 153 -0.50 -0.76 16.52
C LEU A 153 -0.44 0.23 15.34
N GLU A 154 0.72 0.82 15.07
CA GLU A 154 0.94 1.66 13.88
C GLU A 154 0.69 0.88 12.59
N HIS A 155 1.14 -0.39 12.52
CA HIS A 155 0.89 -1.29 11.38
C HIS A 155 -0.60 -1.60 11.20
N LEU A 156 -1.32 -1.92 12.28
CA LEU A 156 -2.77 -2.15 12.24
C LEU A 156 -3.56 -0.91 11.83
N LEU A 157 -3.23 0.25 12.38
CA LEU A 157 -3.91 1.51 12.05
C LEU A 157 -3.65 1.92 10.60
N LEU A 158 -2.41 1.76 10.11
CA LEU A 158 -2.08 1.97 8.71
C LEU A 158 -2.92 1.05 7.81
N PHE A 159 -3.05 -0.23 8.17
CA PHE A 159 -3.85 -1.19 7.41
C PHE A 159 -5.32 -0.78 7.34
N ILE A 160 -5.94 -0.42 8.47
CA ILE A 160 -7.34 0.01 8.52
C ILE A 160 -7.56 1.29 7.71
N CYS A 161 -6.67 2.28 7.83
CA CYS A 161 -6.76 3.52 7.04
C CYS A 161 -6.61 3.24 5.54
N SER A 162 -5.70 2.36 5.16
CA SER A 162 -5.48 1.97 3.77
C SER A 162 -6.68 1.22 3.19
N ALA A 163 -7.28 0.32 3.98
CA ALA A 163 -8.48 -0.41 3.61
C ALA A 163 -9.68 0.52 3.40
N ALA A 164 -9.88 1.48 4.29
CA ALA A 164 -10.93 2.49 4.17
C ALA A 164 -10.70 3.43 2.96
N ALA A 165 -9.44 3.78 2.69
CA ALA A 165 -9.08 4.62 1.55
C ALA A 165 -9.31 3.90 0.20
N LEU A 166 -9.01 2.59 0.12
CA LEU A 166 -9.31 1.80 -1.07
C LEU A 166 -10.79 1.72 -1.43
N GLN A 167 -11.68 1.85 -0.44
CA GLN A 167 -13.13 1.94 -0.69
C GLN A 167 -13.56 3.33 -1.22
N GLY A 168 -12.61 4.25 -1.44
CA GLY A 168 -12.89 5.62 -1.89
C GLY A 168 -13.59 6.48 -0.83
N SER A 169 -13.55 6.06 0.44
CA SER A 169 -14.33 6.70 1.50
C SER A 169 -13.57 7.82 2.20
N ILE A 170 -14.25 8.97 2.39
CA ILE A 170 -13.78 10.09 3.23
C ILE A 170 -13.54 9.64 4.68
N SER A 171 -14.18 8.55 5.11
CA SER A 171 -13.94 7.95 6.43
C SER A 171 -12.47 7.62 6.68
N SER A 172 -11.67 7.38 5.64
CA SER A 172 -10.22 7.18 5.76
C SER A 172 -9.49 8.37 6.39
N ILE A 173 -9.91 9.61 6.10
CA ILE A 173 -9.32 10.82 6.71
C ILE A 173 -9.68 10.89 8.19
N ILE A 174 -10.94 10.62 8.53
CA ILE A 174 -11.42 10.62 9.91
C ILE A 174 -10.71 9.52 10.71
N LEU A 175 -10.62 8.31 10.15
CA LEU A 175 -9.88 7.19 10.73
C LEU A 175 -8.40 7.54 10.93
N CYS A 176 -7.76 8.18 9.95
CA CYS A 176 -6.37 8.60 10.07
C CYS A 176 -6.17 9.66 11.16
N LEU A 177 -7.11 10.61 11.32
CA LEU A 177 -7.09 11.60 12.39
C LEU A 177 -7.24 10.94 13.75
N VAL A 178 -8.25 10.08 13.92
CA VAL A 178 -8.49 9.33 15.17
C VAL A 178 -7.29 8.44 15.50
N ALA A 179 -6.76 7.72 14.53
CA ALA A 179 -5.55 6.90 14.66
C ALA A 179 -4.34 7.72 15.11
N SER A 180 -4.13 8.89 14.50
CA SER A 180 -3.01 9.78 14.82
C SER A 180 -3.15 10.36 16.24
N ILE A 181 -4.37 10.69 16.66
CA ILE A 181 -4.67 11.15 18.02
C ILE A 181 -4.42 10.02 19.01
N ALA A 182 -4.93 8.81 18.76
CA ALA A 182 -4.72 7.64 19.61
C ALA A 182 -3.23 7.31 19.78
N LEU A 183 -2.45 7.34 18.69
CA LEU A 183 -1.00 7.13 18.73
C LEU A 183 -0.24 8.23 19.50
N ARG A 184 -0.69 9.49 19.42
CA ARG A 184 -0.10 10.59 20.20
C ARG A 184 -0.48 10.47 21.68
N LEU A 185 -1.72 10.10 21.99
CA LEU A 185 -2.22 9.95 23.36
C LEU A 185 -1.50 8.81 24.10
N THR A 186 -1.35 7.66 23.44
CA THR A 186 -0.60 6.50 23.96
C THR A 186 0.88 6.83 24.22
N ALA A 187 1.49 7.67 23.38
CA ALA A 187 2.86 8.16 23.59
C ALA A 187 2.95 9.18 24.75
N TYR A 188 1.97 10.09 24.87
CA TYR A 188 1.95 11.15 25.88
C TYR A 188 1.70 10.60 27.30
N LEU A 189 0.75 9.67 27.44
CA LEU A 189 0.37 9.08 28.72
C LEU A 189 1.44 8.15 29.31
N LYS A 190 2.60 7.99 28.66
CA LYS A 190 3.67 7.06 29.05
C LYS A 190 3.11 5.73 29.55
N ILE A 191 2.11 5.18 28.84
CA ILE A 191 1.51 3.87 29.14
C ILE A 191 2.52 2.73 28.90
N ARG A 192 3.83 3.03 28.86
CA ARG A 192 4.95 2.10 28.88
C ARG A 192 4.84 1.08 30.01
N GLU A 193 4.26 1.45 31.15
CA GLU A 193 4.17 0.56 32.31
C GLU A 193 2.94 -0.37 32.30
N PHE A 194 1.77 0.09 31.87
CA PHE A 194 0.61 -0.80 31.68
C PHE A 194 0.85 -1.83 30.56
N PHE A 195 1.65 -1.46 29.55
CA PHE A 195 1.97 -2.33 28.41
C PHE A 195 3.17 -3.25 28.63
N ARG A 196 3.88 -3.12 29.76
CA ARG A 196 4.90 -4.11 30.20
C ARG A 196 4.25 -5.41 30.72
N ILE A 197 2.94 -5.38 30.97
CA ILE A 197 2.11 -6.46 31.52
C ILE A 197 1.57 -7.41 30.43
N PHE A 198 1.80 -7.13 29.15
CA PHE A 198 1.60 -8.10 28.07
C PHE A 198 2.94 -8.75 27.72
N PRO A 199 3.44 -9.71 28.51
CA PRO A 199 4.54 -10.54 28.04
C PRO A 199 4.04 -11.24 26.77
N VAL A 200 4.79 -11.09 25.68
CA VAL A 200 4.56 -11.86 24.45
C VAL A 200 5.06 -13.27 24.71
N ASP A 201 4.39 -13.99 25.60
CA ASP A 201 4.52 -15.43 25.71
C ASP A 201 3.83 -16.06 24.49
N GLY A 202 4.17 -17.31 24.15
CA GLY A 202 3.74 -17.99 22.92
C GLY A 202 2.23 -17.92 22.63
N ILE A 203 1.39 -17.80 23.67
CA ILE A 203 -0.07 -17.64 23.59
C ILE A 203 -0.47 -16.27 23.02
N ASN A 204 0.19 -15.18 23.46
CA ASN A 204 -0.07 -13.82 22.96
C ASN A 204 0.45 -13.61 21.53
N SER A 205 1.53 -14.29 21.14
CA SER A 205 2.00 -14.25 19.75
C SER A 205 1.01 -14.91 18.78
N SER A 206 0.38 -16.01 19.21
CA SER A 206 -0.59 -16.74 18.40
C SER A 206 -1.88 -15.95 18.20
N SER A 207 -2.40 -15.31 19.26
CA SER A 207 -3.61 -14.48 19.17
C SER A 207 -3.43 -13.26 18.26
N LEU A 208 -2.26 -12.62 18.25
CA LEU A 208 -1.94 -11.53 17.32
C LEU A 208 -1.85 -12.00 15.87
N VAL A 209 -1.29 -13.20 15.62
CA VAL A 209 -1.30 -13.82 14.28
C VAL A 209 -2.72 -14.09 13.82
N PHE A 210 -3.58 -14.65 14.68
CA PHE A 210 -5.00 -14.84 14.37
C PHE A 210 -5.72 -13.52 14.10
N LEU A 211 -5.42 -12.46 14.85
CA LEU A 211 -5.98 -11.14 14.62
C LEU A 211 -5.59 -10.59 13.24
N ASN A 212 -4.32 -10.70 12.85
CA ASN A 212 -3.87 -10.28 11.52
C ASN A 212 -4.58 -11.05 10.41
N LEU A 213 -4.66 -12.37 10.55
CA LEU A 213 -5.34 -13.21 9.57
C LEU A 213 -6.84 -12.87 9.48
N PHE A 214 -7.50 -12.71 10.63
CA PHE A 214 -8.90 -12.32 10.70
C PHE A 214 -9.14 -10.97 10.02
N LEU A 215 -8.31 -9.97 10.31
CA LEU A 215 -8.41 -8.65 9.69
C LEU A 215 -8.17 -8.70 8.18
N ALA A 216 -7.17 -9.45 7.72
CA ALA A 216 -6.90 -9.63 6.30
C ALA A 216 -8.08 -10.28 5.58
N VAL A 217 -8.65 -11.36 6.14
CA VAL A 217 -9.84 -12.03 5.59
C VAL A 217 -11.04 -11.09 5.59
N PHE A 218 -11.32 -10.41 6.69
CA PHE A 218 -12.43 -9.48 6.81
C PHE A 218 -12.35 -8.34 5.78
N VAL A 219 -11.16 -7.73 5.63
CA VAL A 219 -10.93 -6.65 4.67
C VAL A 219 -10.96 -7.15 3.23
N SER A 220 -10.45 -8.35 2.97
CA SER A 220 -10.45 -8.93 1.62
C SER A 220 -11.86 -9.06 1.05
N GLY A 221 -12.85 -9.47 1.87
CA GLY A 221 -14.26 -9.53 1.45
C GLY A 221 -14.92 -8.17 1.19
N ARG A 222 -14.25 -7.05 1.52
CA ARG A 222 -14.73 -5.69 1.25
C ARG A 222 -14.01 -4.98 0.11
N ILE A 223 -12.81 -5.44 -0.24
CA ILE A 223 -11.94 -4.76 -1.21
C ILE A 223 -11.76 -5.58 -2.49
N LEU A 224 -11.77 -6.91 -2.38
CA LEU A 224 -11.65 -7.78 -3.54
C LEU A 224 -13.01 -8.03 -4.18
N PRO A 225 -13.04 -8.27 -5.50
CA PRO A 225 -14.28 -8.60 -6.20
C PRO A 225 -14.92 -9.89 -5.63
N PRO A 226 -16.28 -9.97 -5.59
CA PRO A 226 -17.02 -11.11 -5.04
C PRO A 226 -16.61 -12.52 -5.51
N PRO A 227 -16.21 -12.78 -6.77
CA PRO A 227 -15.77 -14.11 -7.20
C PRO A 227 -14.47 -14.60 -6.56
N PHE A 228 -13.75 -13.77 -5.79
CA PHE A 228 -12.40 -14.07 -5.29
C PHE A 228 -12.35 -14.97 -4.03
N ALA A 229 -13.34 -15.83 -3.83
CA ALA A 229 -13.37 -16.78 -2.70
C ALA A 229 -12.17 -17.75 -2.70
N ALA A 230 -11.61 -18.04 -3.89
CA ALA A 230 -10.38 -18.82 -4.04
C ALA A 230 -9.13 -18.13 -3.46
N GLY A 231 -9.19 -16.83 -3.16
CA GLY A 231 -8.12 -16.07 -2.54
C GLY A 231 -7.94 -16.33 -1.04
N TYR A 232 -9.00 -16.75 -0.33
CA TYR A 232 -8.91 -16.98 1.13
C TYR A 232 -7.92 -18.09 1.52
N PRO A 233 -7.93 -19.28 0.86
CA PRO A 233 -6.91 -20.29 1.11
C PRO A 233 -5.50 -19.77 0.86
N ILE A 234 -5.30 -18.93 -0.16
CA ILE A 234 -3.99 -18.36 -0.49
C ILE A 234 -3.52 -17.41 0.62
N LEU A 235 -4.40 -16.59 1.19
CA LEU A 235 -4.06 -15.74 2.35
C LEU A 235 -3.62 -16.60 3.55
N ILE A 236 -4.36 -17.67 3.84
CA ILE A 236 -4.03 -18.61 4.92
C ILE A 236 -2.68 -19.28 4.65
N ILE A 237 -2.46 -19.82 3.45
CA ILE A 237 -1.22 -20.50 3.06
C ILE A 237 -0.04 -19.54 3.09
N SER A 238 -0.21 -18.30 2.63
CA SER A 238 0.85 -17.28 2.62
C SER A 238 1.36 -16.97 4.04
N GLN A 239 0.46 -16.96 5.03
CA GLN A 239 0.80 -16.78 6.44
C GLN A 239 1.74 -17.88 6.97
N PHE A 240 1.60 -19.11 6.45
CA PHE A 240 2.46 -20.24 6.80
C PHE A 240 3.76 -20.26 5.99
N LEU A 241 3.68 -20.05 4.66
CA LEU A 241 4.84 -20.07 3.76
C LEU A 241 5.87 -18.99 4.12
N PHE A 242 5.40 -17.80 4.45
CA PHE A 242 6.26 -16.65 4.73
C PHE A 242 6.58 -16.48 6.21
N ARG A 243 6.22 -17.47 7.04
CA ARG A 243 6.43 -17.40 8.48
C ARG A 243 7.90 -17.14 8.81
N ASP A 244 8.84 -17.76 8.10
CA ASP A 244 10.28 -17.73 8.41
C ASP A 244 11.11 -16.81 7.50
N MET A 245 10.45 -15.97 6.72
CA MET A 245 11.10 -14.87 6.00
C MET A 245 11.79 -13.93 7.00
N LYS A 246 12.97 -13.42 6.64
CA LYS A 246 13.66 -12.36 7.38
C LYS A 246 13.36 -10.96 6.84
N GLU A 247 13.01 -10.88 5.56
CA GLU A 247 12.79 -9.64 4.83
C GLU A 247 11.47 -9.69 4.07
N LEU A 248 10.92 -8.52 3.77
CA LEU A 248 9.65 -8.38 3.06
C LEU A 248 9.93 -8.28 1.55
N PRO A 249 9.54 -9.29 0.73
CA PRO A 249 9.78 -9.29 -0.72
C PRO A 249 8.74 -8.43 -1.45
N LEU A 250 8.82 -7.12 -1.20
CA LEU A 250 7.81 -6.14 -1.56
C LEU A 250 7.71 -5.93 -3.08
N PHE A 251 8.84 -5.92 -3.78
CA PHE A 251 8.88 -5.77 -5.23
C PHE A 251 8.37 -7.03 -5.94
N GLU A 252 8.83 -8.19 -5.50
CA GLU A 252 8.48 -9.50 -6.04
C GLU A 252 6.99 -9.78 -5.88
N LEU A 253 6.40 -9.50 -4.72
CA LEU A 253 4.97 -9.71 -4.48
C LEU A 253 4.09 -8.83 -5.36
N VAL A 254 4.46 -7.56 -5.55
CA VAL A 254 3.70 -6.63 -6.40
C VAL A 254 3.76 -7.08 -7.85
N TYR A 255 4.95 -7.34 -8.39
CA TYR A 255 5.09 -7.78 -9.78
C TYR A 255 4.47 -9.16 -10.02
N THR A 256 4.61 -10.10 -9.07
CA THR A 256 3.96 -11.42 -9.17
C THR A 256 2.44 -11.27 -9.24
N ALA A 257 1.85 -10.38 -8.44
CA ALA A 257 0.41 -10.13 -8.48
C ALA A 257 -0.04 -9.50 -9.81
N VAL A 258 0.74 -8.58 -10.37
CA VAL A 258 0.46 -8.00 -11.70
C VAL A 258 0.49 -9.09 -12.79
N PHE A 259 1.54 -9.92 -12.81
CA PHE A 259 1.65 -11.00 -13.81
C PHE A 259 0.56 -12.07 -13.65
N LEU A 260 0.25 -12.47 -12.41
CA LEU A 260 -0.86 -13.38 -12.14
C LEU A 260 -2.20 -12.77 -12.54
N GLY A 261 -2.39 -11.47 -12.34
CA GLY A 261 -3.59 -10.75 -12.73
C GLY A 261 -3.79 -10.70 -14.24
N MET A 262 -2.72 -10.44 -14.99
CA MET A 262 -2.74 -10.54 -16.45
C MET A 262 -3.04 -11.96 -16.93
N ALA A 263 -2.41 -12.98 -16.32
CA ALA A 263 -2.64 -14.37 -16.67
C ALA A 263 -4.08 -14.80 -16.38
N ALA A 264 -4.62 -14.41 -15.22
CA ALA A 264 -6.00 -14.68 -14.83
C ALA A 264 -7.01 -13.93 -15.72
N GLY A 265 -6.73 -12.68 -16.10
CA GLY A 265 -7.52 -11.92 -17.06
C GLY A 265 -7.56 -12.59 -18.43
N LYS A 266 -6.41 -13.06 -18.95
CA LYS A 266 -6.34 -13.84 -20.19
C LYS A 266 -7.09 -15.16 -20.13
N ALA A 267 -7.10 -15.80 -18.96
CA ALA A 267 -7.85 -17.03 -18.73
C ALA A 267 -9.35 -16.80 -18.53
N GLY A 268 -9.83 -15.55 -18.51
CA GLY A 268 -11.23 -15.22 -18.24
C GLY A 268 -11.68 -15.50 -16.81
N LEU A 269 -10.73 -15.66 -15.88
CA LEU A 269 -11.00 -15.89 -14.46
C LEU A 269 -11.32 -14.60 -13.70
N LEU A 270 -10.91 -13.47 -14.28
CA LEU A 270 -11.22 -12.12 -13.82
C LEU A 270 -11.93 -11.40 -14.97
N VAL A 271 -13.17 -10.99 -14.74
CA VAL A 271 -14.03 -10.26 -15.69
C VAL A 271 -14.40 -8.93 -15.10
#